data_AF-A0A3S2X1E2-F1
#
_entry.id   AF-A0A3S2X1E2-F1
#
_cell.length_a   1.000
_cell.length_b   1.000
_cell.length_c   1.000
_cell.angle_alpha   90.00
_cell.angle_beta   90.00
_cell.angle_gamma   90.00
#
_symmetry.space_group_name_H-M   'P 1'
#
loop_
_entity.id
_entity.type
_entity.pdbx_description
1 polymer ?
#
loop_
_entity_poly.entity_id
_entity_poly.type
_entity_poly.pdbx_seq_one_letter_code
_entity_poly.pdbx_strand_id
1 'polypeptide(L)'
;MSPAPSSAADTWQAFRSGTLRAFHRYASWLVSISWKRFVLLSLLLIIASAITQSLPPFSYTVSEEVEVPIELPELPELPEIPEPPAPPKPAKAPAIRIEKPAKDAPDPDGVEISIDERGIRIRPKGRAAEAAASAAAPASGAASAGSPGSIEISLPQSATREVIQEAIDAAREALEESVAAQREAQQDAAQAARDAHRAARDAIREARDALKAVNPGGTRTVTRNRVVHWGDFLTDLALIWIVASAIIKMVYKGRIQAEVKAAQATETAEAESLKRQVVEARMAAMQAQVEPHFLFNTLASIDHLIETDPPRASQMQKNLIALLRASMPTMREAAGNGSGGVRDLGRELQVIRPYLEILKVRMEERLSTEIDVPEGLQSAEFPPMMIQTLVENAIKHGLEPKAEGGHLRVKAEVVHGKLAVSVADTGLGFGKAATAGTGVGLANIRERLQMLYGAKASVAVTANEPSGTIVTITVPYKPVEEGAAA
;
A
#
# COMPACT_ATOMS: atom_id res chain seq x y z
N MET A 1 27.13 60.77 -0.48
CA MET A 1 26.71 59.79 -1.49
C MET A 1 25.68 58.88 -0.84
N SER A 2 24.42 59.32 -0.83
CA SER A 2 23.33 58.61 -0.16
C SER A 2 22.81 57.48 -1.07
N PRO A 3 22.51 56.28 -0.54
CA PRO A 3 22.03 55.18 -1.37
C PRO A 3 20.59 55.46 -1.84
N ALA A 4 20.33 55.15 -3.11
CA ALA A 4 19.02 55.28 -3.74
C ALA A 4 17.97 54.37 -3.08
N PRO A 5 16.69 54.77 -3.03
CA PRO A 5 15.64 53.96 -2.42
C PRO A 5 15.44 52.66 -3.21
N SER A 6 15.57 51.51 -2.54
CA SER A 6 15.27 50.20 -3.09
C SER A 6 13.84 50.16 -3.60
N SER A 7 13.63 49.73 -4.86
CA SER A 7 12.30 49.62 -5.42
C SER A 7 11.48 48.56 -4.68
N ALA A 8 10.16 48.76 -4.53
CA ALA A 8 9.29 47.79 -3.87
C ALA A 8 9.35 46.38 -4.51
N ALA A 9 9.73 46.31 -5.80
CA ALA A 9 9.93 45.07 -6.54
C ALA A 9 11.17 44.29 -6.07
N ASP A 10 12.28 44.98 -5.78
CA ASP A 10 13.51 44.35 -5.28
C ASP A 10 13.31 43.79 -3.86
N THR A 11 12.58 44.53 -3.01
CA THR A 11 12.20 44.04 -1.67
C THR A 11 11.27 42.83 -1.74
N TRP A 12 10.36 42.79 -2.72
CA TRP A 12 9.47 41.66 -2.93
C TRP A 12 10.19 40.42 -3.46
N GLN A 13 11.16 40.59 -4.37
CA GLN A 13 11.99 39.48 -4.86
C GLN A 13 12.92 38.93 -3.78
N ALA A 14 13.53 39.80 -2.96
CA ALA A 14 14.32 39.39 -1.81
C ALA A 14 13.48 38.62 -0.79
N PHE A 15 12.28 39.10 -0.47
CA PHE A 15 11.33 38.40 0.39
C PHE A 15 10.92 37.04 -0.19
N ARG A 16 10.55 36.98 -1.48
CA ARG A 16 10.18 35.73 -2.18
C ARG A 16 11.30 34.70 -2.21
N SER A 17 12.53 35.11 -2.47
CA SER A 17 13.68 34.19 -2.46
C SER A 17 14.03 33.72 -1.05
N GLY A 18 13.79 34.55 -0.03
CA GLY A 18 13.92 34.19 1.39
C GLY A 18 12.89 33.14 1.80
N THR A 19 11.62 33.36 1.47
CA THR A 19 10.52 32.44 1.80
C THR A 19 10.66 31.10 1.09
N LEU A 20 11.10 31.08 -0.18
CA LEU A 20 11.39 29.83 -0.90
C LEU A 20 12.54 29.03 -0.27
N ARG A 21 13.61 29.70 0.17
CA ARG A 21 14.71 29.04 0.89
C ARG A 21 14.26 28.48 2.24
N ALA A 22 13.46 29.23 2.98
CA ALA A 22 12.87 28.77 4.24
C ALA A 22 11.94 27.57 4.02
N PHE A 23 11.13 27.60 2.97
CA PHE A 23 10.25 26.49 2.58
C PHE A 23 11.04 25.23 2.24
N HIS A 24 12.10 25.33 1.43
CA HIS A 24 12.94 24.17 1.11
C HIS A 24 13.61 23.56 2.35
N ARG A 25 14.08 24.40 3.29
CA ARG A 25 14.63 23.94 4.57
C ARG A 25 13.59 23.25 5.45
N TYR A 26 12.39 23.82 5.54
CA TYR A 26 11.27 23.19 6.26
C TYR A 26 10.88 21.86 5.63
N ALA A 27 10.71 21.82 4.30
CA ALA A 27 10.36 20.60 3.57
C ALA A 27 11.43 19.51 3.74
N SER A 28 12.73 19.86 3.65
CA SER A 28 13.80 18.87 3.86
C SER A 28 13.83 18.34 5.29
N TRP A 29 13.67 19.22 6.29
CA TRP A 29 13.58 18.82 7.69
C TRP A 29 12.35 17.92 7.95
N LEU A 30 11.19 18.29 7.43
CA LEU A 30 9.94 17.54 7.57
C LEU A 30 10.02 16.12 6.98
N VAL A 31 10.70 15.98 5.85
CA VAL A 31 10.95 14.69 5.18
C VAL A 31 11.95 13.84 5.97
N SER A 32 12.95 14.47 6.60
CA SER A 32 13.95 13.76 7.42
C SER A 32 13.40 13.15 8.72
N ILE A 33 12.25 13.66 9.21
CA ILE A 33 11.61 13.20 10.44
C ILE A 33 10.82 11.90 10.20
N SER A 34 10.86 10.96 11.15
CA SER A 34 10.06 9.72 11.08
C SER A 34 8.55 9.98 11.20
N TRP A 35 7.71 9.07 10.70
CA TRP A 35 6.24 9.18 10.84
C TRP A 35 5.79 9.24 12.31
N LYS A 36 6.46 8.49 13.21
CA LYS A 36 6.17 8.53 14.66
C LYS A 36 6.37 9.93 15.25
N ARG A 37 7.48 10.60 14.90
CA ARG A 37 7.80 11.96 15.36
C ARG A 37 6.88 13.01 14.73
N PHE A 38 6.50 12.82 13.46
CA PHE A 38 5.53 13.70 12.80
C PHE A 38 4.16 13.65 13.48
N VAL A 39 3.63 12.46 13.76
CA VAL A 39 2.34 12.30 14.47
C VAL A 39 2.40 12.93 15.87
N LEU A 40 3.50 12.74 16.60
CA LEU A 40 3.69 13.33 17.92
C LEU A 40 3.71 14.87 17.88
N LEU A 41 4.42 15.46 16.91
CA LEU A 41 4.46 16.92 16.73
C LEU A 41 3.10 17.48 16.28
N SER A 42 2.37 16.77 15.41
CA SER A 42 1.02 17.14 15.00
C SER A 42 0.03 17.10 16.17
N LEU A 43 0.12 16.08 17.03
CA LEU A 43 -0.69 16.00 18.24
C LEU A 43 -0.37 17.14 19.21
N LEU A 44 0.92 17.44 19.41
CA LEU A 44 1.35 18.56 20.24
C LEU A 44 0.84 19.90 19.68
N LEU A 45 0.88 20.09 18.37
CA LEU A 45 0.35 21.28 17.70
C LEU A 45 -1.17 21.44 17.91
N ILE A 46 -1.93 20.35 17.83
CA ILE A 46 -3.38 20.36 18.09
C ILE A 46 -3.64 20.73 19.55
N ILE A 47 -2.94 20.11 20.51
CA ILE A 47 -3.08 20.40 21.94
C ILE A 47 -2.70 21.86 22.23
N ALA A 48 -1.58 22.33 21.69
CA ALA A 48 -1.15 23.72 21.85
C ALA A 48 -2.17 24.70 21.27
N SER A 49 -2.74 24.41 20.10
CA SER A 49 -3.80 25.22 19.48
C SER A 49 -5.05 25.27 20.35
N ALA A 50 -5.49 24.12 20.87
CA ALA A 50 -6.68 24.01 21.73
C ALA A 50 -6.52 24.73 23.07
N ILE A 51 -5.30 24.81 23.61
CA ILE A 51 -5.01 25.60 24.81
C ILE A 51 -5.01 27.09 24.45
N THR A 52 -4.34 27.47 23.36
CA THR A 52 -4.12 28.87 22.99
C THR A 52 -5.43 29.58 22.62
N GLN A 53 -6.39 28.87 21.99
CA GLN A 53 -7.70 29.45 21.65
C GLN A 53 -8.50 29.89 22.90
N SER A 54 -8.20 29.31 24.07
CA SER A 54 -8.88 29.60 25.33
C SER A 54 -8.22 30.74 26.12
N LEU A 55 -7.03 31.17 25.73
CA LEU A 55 -6.23 32.20 26.41
C LEU A 55 -6.44 33.59 25.79
N PRO A 56 -6.38 34.68 26.57
CA PRO A 56 -6.32 36.04 26.03
C PRO A 56 -5.07 36.20 25.14
N PRO A 57 -5.17 36.72 23.91
CA PRO A 57 -6.22 37.58 23.34
C PRO A 57 -7.30 36.86 22.48
N PHE A 58 -7.38 35.53 22.51
CA PHE A 58 -8.26 34.76 21.59
C PHE A 58 -9.65 34.45 22.16
N SER A 59 -9.84 34.65 23.46
CA SER A 59 -11.14 34.59 24.14
C SER A 59 -11.37 35.88 24.93
N TYR A 60 -12.55 36.50 24.77
CA TYR A 60 -12.99 37.62 25.61
C TYR A 60 -14.41 37.36 26.10
N THR A 61 -14.64 37.61 27.39
CA THR A 61 -15.97 37.58 28.02
C THR A 61 -16.57 38.98 27.98
N VAL A 62 -17.67 39.14 27.24
CA VAL A 62 -18.44 40.39 27.22
C VAL A 62 -19.69 40.17 28.08
N SER A 63 -19.84 40.97 29.13
CA SER A 63 -21.05 40.99 29.94
C SER A 63 -21.96 42.09 29.43
N GLU A 64 -23.15 41.72 28.96
CA GLU A 64 -24.18 42.65 28.50
C GLU A 64 -25.36 42.57 29.49
N GLU A 65 -25.79 43.72 30.01
CA GLU A 65 -27.00 43.81 30.82
C GLU A 65 -28.21 43.90 29.88
N VAL A 66 -29.04 42.85 29.87
CA VAL A 66 -30.24 42.80 29.03
C VAL A 66 -31.47 42.94 29.92
N GLU A 67 -32.28 43.96 29.65
CA GLU A 67 -33.59 44.14 30.25
C GLU A 67 -34.60 43.22 29.56
N VAL A 68 -35.11 42.22 30.28
CA VAL A 68 -36.11 41.29 29.76
C VAL A 68 -37.50 41.70 30.28
N PRO A 69 -38.52 41.84 29.42
CA PRO A 69 -39.90 42.11 29.85
C PRO A 69 -40.46 40.95 30.68
N ILE A 70 -41.22 41.24 31.73
CA ILE A 70 -41.92 40.22 32.51
C ILE A 70 -43.12 39.70 31.71
N GLU A 71 -43.06 38.48 31.18
CA GLU A 71 -44.23 37.79 30.61
C GLU A 71 -45.18 37.36 31.74
N LEU A 72 -46.44 37.81 31.70
CA LEU A 72 -47.46 37.39 32.65
C LEU A 72 -48.02 36.01 32.26
N PRO A 73 -48.26 35.09 33.21
CA PRO A 73 -48.85 33.78 32.92
C PRO A 73 -50.27 33.89 32.35
N GLU A 74 -50.59 33.14 31.30
CA GLU A 74 -51.94 33.06 30.73
C GLU A 74 -52.91 32.36 31.69
N LEU A 75 -54.03 33.03 32.02
CA LEU A 75 -55.08 32.49 32.90
C LEU A 75 -56.05 31.58 32.10
N PRO A 76 -56.54 30.48 32.70
CA PRO A 76 -57.50 29.58 32.04
C PRO A 76 -58.85 30.25 31.71
N GLU A 77 -59.55 29.74 30.69
CA GLU A 77 -60.87 30.23 30.26
C GLU A 77 -61.95 30.02 31.34
N LEU A 78 -62.97 30.90 31.36
CA LEU A 78 -64.04 30.86 32.35
C LEU A 78 -64.95 29.64 32.09
N PRO A 79 -65.20 28.74 33.07
CA PRO A 79 -66.04 27.57 32.86
C PRO A 79 -67.50 27.97 32.57
N GLU A 80 -68.16 27.35 31.59
CA GLU A 80 -69.59 27.54 31.27
C GLU A 80 -70.48 26.89 32.36
N ILE A 81 -71.67 27.45 32.63
CA ILE A 81 -72.63 26.85 33.59
C ILE A 81 -73.42 25.78 32.84
N PRO A 82 -73.43 24.50 33.28
CA PRO A 82 -74.27 23.50 32.66
C PRO A 82 -75.77 23.84 32.83
N GLU A 83 -76.52 23.81 31.74
CA GLU A 83 -77.98 23.99 31.74
C GLU A 83 -78.68 22.90 32.59
N PRO A 84 -79.83 23.19 33.22
CA PRO A 84 -80.58 22.19 33.99
C PRO A 84 -80.89 20.94 33.16
N PRO A 85 -80.69 19.71 33.68
CA PRO A 85 -81.10 18.50 32.96
C PRO A 85 -82.63 18.52 32.76
N ALA A 86 -83.07 18.28 31.51
CA ALA A 86 -84.49 18.22 31.16
C ALA A 86 -85.21 17.11 31.98
N PRO A 87 -86.48 17.30 32.39
CA PRO A 87 -87.20 16.34 33.21
C PRO A 87 -87.33 14.97 32.51
N PRO A 88 -87.08 13.85 33.22
CA PRO A 88 -87.15 12.52 32.63
C PRO A 88 -88.58 12.15 32.21
N LYS A 89 -88.73 11.61 30.99
CA LYS A 89 -90.00 11.08 30.45
C LYS A 89 -90.52 9.92 31.34
N PRO A 90 -91.84 9.80 31.58
CA PRO A 90 -92.39 8.79 32.47
C PRO A 90 -92.11 7.37 31.94
N ALA A 91 -91.47 6.54 32.79
CA ALA A 91 -91.19 5.13 32.52
C ALA A 91 -92.48 4.29 32.54
N LYS A 92 -92.67 3.41 31.55
CA LYS A 92 -93.74 2.41 31.49
C LYS A 92 -93.63 1.44 32.67
N ALA A 93 -94.76 1.13 33.31
CA ALA A 93 -94.86 0.16 34.40
C ALA A 93 -94.30 -1.23 34.00
N PRO A 94 -93.47 -1.89 34.83
CA PRO A 94 -92.99 -3.23 34.54
C PRO A 94 -94.09 -4.28 34.77
N ALA A 95 -94.32 -5.11 33.74
CA ALA A 95 -95.21 -6.26 33.80
C ALA A 95 -94.50 -7.45 34.51
N ILE A 96 -95.13 -8.00 35.56
CA ILE A 96 -94.62 -9.15 36.31
C ILE A 96 -94.99 -10.43 35.56
N ARG A 97 -93.99 -11.20 35.12
CA ARG A 97 -94.15 -12.51 34.46
C ARG A 97 -93.41 -13.56 35.31
N ILE A 98 -94.14 -14.56 35.79
CA ILE A 98 -93.63 -15.61 36.69
C ILE A 98 -93.35 -16.85 35.83
N GLU A 99 -92.08 -17.23 35.69
CA GLU A 99 -91.66 -18.54 35.16
C GLU A 99 -90.87 -19.29 36.23
N LYS A 100 -91.06 -20.61 36.29
CA LYS A 100 -90.49 -21.53 37.29
C LYS A 100 -89.24 -22.19 36.69
N PRO A 101 -88.04 -22.11 37.29
CA PRO A 101 -86.85 -22.69 36.67
C PRO A 101 -86.74 -24.19 36.97
N ALA A 102 -86.34 -24.95 35.94
CA ALA A 102 -85.93 -26.35 36.01
C ALA A 102 -84.40 -26.47 36.19
N LYS A 103 -83.99 -27.64 36.70
CA LYS A 103 -82.65 -28.05 37.15
C LYS A 103 -81.49 -27.89 36.13
N ASP A 104 -80.33 -27.55 36.69
CA ASP A 104 -78.94 -27.77 36.23
C ASP A 104 -78.37 -26.85 35.13
N ALA A 105 -77.72 -25.74 35.52
CA ALA A 105 -76.52 -25.13 34.91
C ALA A 105 -76.06 -23.90 35.75
N PRO A 106 -74.76 -23.51 35.72
CA PRO A 106 -74.05 -22.97 36.88
C PRO A 106 -74.12 -21.45 37.09
N ASP A 107 -73.99 -21.13 38.37
CA ASP A 107 -73.83 -19.84 39.04
C ASP A 107 -72.55 -19.08 38.61
N PRO A 108 -72.67 -17.77 38.35
CA PRO A 108 -71.61 -16.87 38.75
C PRO A 108 -72.13 -15.76 39.69
N ASP A 109 -71.41 -15.75 40.82
CA ASP A 109 -71.00 -14.61 41.64
C ASP A 109 -71.98 -14.07 42.71
N GLY A 110 -71.81 -14.61 43.93
CA GLY A 110 -70.97 -13.88 44.87
C GLY A 110 -71.56 -13.50 46.24
N VAL A 111 -72.34 -14.38 46.89
CA VAL A 111 -72.75 -14.19 48.30
C VAL A 111 -72.73 -15.53 49.05
N GLU A 112 -72.04 -15.60 50.19
CA GLU A 112 -72.07 -16.76 51.09
C GLU A 112 -73.20 -16.54 52.13
N ILE A 113 -74.19 -17.44 52.15
CA ILE A 113 -75.34 -17.41 53.06
C ILE A 113 -75.19 -18.57 54.04
N SER A 114 -75.02 -18.28 55.33
CA SER A 114 -75.04 -19.29 56.40
C SER A 114 -76.25 -19.09 57.31
N ILE A 115 -76.97 -20.17 57.62
CA ILE A 115 -78.20 -20.17 58.43
C ILE A 115 -77.92 -20.88 59.76
N ASP A 116 -78.22 -20.21 60.88
CA ASP A 116 -78.25 -20.81 62.23
C ASP A 116 -79.56 -20.47 62.97
N GLU A 117 -79.74 -21.01 64.18
CA GLU A 117 -80.97 -20.91 64.98
C GLU A 117 -81.35 -19.49 65.44
N ARG A 118 -80.66 -18.43 64.97
CA ARG A 118 -80.97 -17.02 65.25
C ARG A 118 -81.25 -16.17 64.00
N GLY A 119 -81.49 -16.80 62.85
CA GLY A 119 -81.97 -16.12 61.63
C GLY A 119 -80.86 -15.71 60.65
N ILE A 120 -81.27 -15.37 59.43
CA ILE A 120 -80.40 -15.28 58.24
C ILE A 120 -79.46 -14.07 58.33
N ARG A 121 -78.14 -14.31 58.26
CA ARG A 121 -77.10 -13.27 58.25
C ARG A 121 -76.40 -13.27 56.88
N ILE A 122 -76.55 -12.20 56.12
CA ILE A 122 -75.87 -12.00 54.82
C ILE A 122 -74.67 -11.07 55.06
N ARG A 123 -73.45 -11.54 54.76
CA ARG A 123 -72.28 -10.66 54.67
C ARG A 123 -71.78 -10.65 53.21
N PRO A 124 -71.75 -9.49 52.53
CA PRO A 124 -70.89 -9.35 51.36
C PRO A 124 -69.44 -9.51 51.82
N LYS A 125 -68.58 -10.06 50.96
CA LYS A 125 -67.14 -10.15 51.21
C LYS A 125 -66.54 -8.74 51.21
N GLY A 126 -66.66 -8.07 52.35
CA GLY A 126 -66.20 -6.71 52.60
C GLY A 126 -64.93 -6.72 53.45
N ARG A 127 -63.90 -6.10 52.88
CA ARG A 127 -62.64 -5.69 53.51
C ARG A 127 -62.86 -5.00 54.86
N ALA A 128 -62.13 -5.44 55.88
CA ALA A 128 -61.92 -4.78 57.17
C ALA A 128 -60.61 -5.31 57.77
N ALA A 129 -59.83 -4.65 58.62
CA ALA A 129 -59.59 -3.27 59.04
C ALA A 129 -58.42 -3.34 60.08
N GLU A 130 -57.78 -2.19 60.37
CA GLU A 130 -56.90 -1.82 61.52
C GLU A 130 -55.45 -1.42 61.13
N ALA A 131 -55.11 -0.11 61.10
CA ALA A 131 -54.65 0.80 62.19
C ALA A 131 -53.10 0.91 62.16
N ALA A 132 -52.39 2.06 62.17
CA ALA A 132 -52.68 3.42 62.62
C ALA A 132 -51.73 4.48 61.96
N ALA A 133 -52.10 5.77 62.13
CA ALA A 133 -51.31 7.01 62.06
C ALA A 133 -51.47 7.96 60.83
N SER A 134 -52.20 9.06 61.11
CA SER A 134 -52.00 10.45 60.66
C SER A 134 -52.46 10.89 59.25
N ALA A 135 -53.50 11.75 59.26
CA ALA A 135 -53.73 13.00 58.51
C ALA A 135 -53.50 13.05 56.97
N ALA A 136 -54.33 13.68 56.13
CA ALA A 136 -55.60 14.38 56.21
C ALA A 136 -56.17 14.46 54.76
N ALA A 137 -57.49 14.51 54.63
CA ALA A 137 -58.30 14.43 53.41
C ALA A 137 -58.28 15.75 52.57
N PRO A 138 -59.15 15.98 51.53
CA PRO A 138 -60.16 15.10 50.90
C PRO A 138 -60.36 15.19 49.35
N ALA A 139 -61.07 14.17 48.83
CA ALA A 139 -62.21 14.14 47.87
C ALA A 139 -62.09 14.81 46.47
N SER A 140 -62.77 14.40 45.38
CA SER A 140 -63.98 13.58 45.08
C SER A 140 -63.94 13.21 43.57
N GLY A 141 -64.51 12.15 42.99
CA GLY A 141 -65.67 11.31 43.32
C GLY A 141 -66.69 11.37 42.17
N ALA A 142 -67.07 10.22 41.58
CA ALA A 142 -68.36 9.86 40.91
C ALA A 142 -68.10 8.78 39.84
N ALA A 143 -68.32 7.48 40.05
CA ALA A 143 -69.55 6.72 40.38
C ALA A 143 -70.33 6.24 39.14
N SER A 144 -70.32 4.91 39.02
CA SER A 144 -70.94 4.00 38.06
C SER A 144 -72.47 3.95 38.14
N ALA A 145 -73.15 3.93 36.99
CA ALA A 145 -74.57 3.58 36.88
C ALA A 145 -74.72 2.11 36.46
N GLY A 146 -74.93 1.22 37.44
CA GLY A 146 -75.35 -0.16 37.23
C GLY A 146 -76.87 -0.24 37.07
N SER A 147 -77.33 -1.07 36.13
CA SER A 147 -78.75 -1.39 35.90
C SER A 147 -79.47 -1.84 37.18
N PRO A 148 -80.75 -1.48 37.39
CA PRO A 148 -81.51 -2.01 38.51
C PRO A 148 -81.87 -3.47 38.22
N GLY A 149 -81.14 -4.38 38.89
CA GLY A 149 -81.47 -5.79 38.97
C GLY A 149 -82.76 -6.01 39.75
N SER A 150 -83.59 -6.92 39.24
CA SER A 150 -84.83 -7.34 39.87
C SER A 150 -84.58 -7.91 41.28
N ILE A 151 -85.32 -7.40 42.25
CA ILE A 151 -85.34 -7.91 43.63
C ILE A 151 -86.16 -9.19 43.64
N GLU A 152 -85.53 -10.35 43.88
CA GLU A 152 -86.19 -11.65 43.99
C GLU A 152 -86.55 -11.92 45.46
N ILE A 153 -87.84 -11.79 45.80
CA ILE A 153 -88.36 -12.01 47.15
C ILE A 153 -88.90 -13.44 47.22
N SER A 154 -88.22 -14.32 47.95
CA SER A 154 -88.61 -15.72 48.12
C SER A 154 -89.47 -15.89 49.38
N LEU A 155 -90.75 -16.28 49.22
CA LEU A 155 -91.73 -16.45 50.30
C LEU A 155 -91.69 -17.88 50.92
N PRO A 156 -91.75 -18.04 52.25
CA PRO A 156 -91.85 -19.36 52.89
C PRO A 156 -93.24 -20.01 52.69
N GLN A 157 -93.30 -21.35 52.61
CA GLN A 157 -94.46 -22.15 52.15
C GLN A 157 -95.68 -22.22 53.10
N SER A 158 -95.88 -21.23 53.96
CA SER A 158 -97.06 -21.16 54.84
C SER A 158 -97.53 -19.72 55.10
N ALA A 159 -97.54 -18.87 54.05
CA ALA A 159 -98.00 -17.48 54.15
C ALA A 159 -99.41 -17.31 53.55
N THR A 160 -100.33 -16.78 54.35
CA THR A 160 -101.72 -16.45 53.97
C THR A 160 -101.79 -15.17 53.12
N ARG A 161 -102.82 -15.04 52.27
CA ARG A 161 -102.98 -13.97 51.26
C ARG A 161 -102.87 -12.54 51.83
N GLU A 162 -103.28 -12.34 53.08
CA GLU A 162 -103.23 -11.04 53.77
C GLU A 162 -101.78 -10.59 54.05
N VAL A 163 -100.89 -11.50 54.43
CA VAL A 163 -99.47 -11.18 54.74
C VAL A 163 -98.68 -10.81 53.48
N ILE A 164 -99.05 -11.40 52.33
CA ILE A 164 -98.42 -11.08 51.03
C ILE A 164 -98.85 -9.68 50.56
N GLN A 165 -100.11 -9.31 50.79
CA GLN A 165 -100.63 -8.00 50.42
C GLN A 165 -99.94 -6.89 51.24
N GLU A 166 -99.80 -7.10 52.56
CA GLU A 166 -99.11 -6.18 53.47
C GLU A 166 -97.62 -6.02 53.12
N ALA A 167 -96.94 -7.11 52.73
CA ALA A 167 -95.54 -7.04 52.29
C ALA A 167 -95.35 -6.30 50.95
N ILE A 168 -96.31 -6.41 50.03
CA ILE A 168 -96.27 -5.67 48.75
C ILE A 168 -96.56 -4.18 48.97
N ASP A 169 -97.52 -3.85 49.83
CA ASP A 169 -97.83 -2.45 50.14
C ASP A 169 -96.67 -1.79 50.90
N ALA A 170 -96.04 -2.48 51.86
CA ALA A 170 -94.83 -2.00 52.53
C ALA A 170 -93.63 -1.86 51.59
N ALA A 171 -93.44 -2.78 50.64
CA ALA A 171 -92.38 -2.68 49.63
C ALA A 171 -92.63 -1.51 48.65
N ARG A 172 -93.90 -1.22 48.34
CA ARG A 172 -94.27 -0.09 47.49
C ARG A 172 -94.02 1.24 48.20
N GLU A 173 -94.39 1.36 49.47
CA GLU A 173 -94.16 2.57 50.27
C GLU A 173 -92.65 2.84 50.45
N ALA A 174 -91.86 1.81 50.75
CA ALA A 174 -90.40 1.92 50.83
C ALA A 174 -89.74 2.33 49.50
N LEU A 175 -90.27 1.86 48.36
CA LEU A 175 -89.77 2.24 47.04
C LEU A 175 -90.12 3.70 46.73
N GLU A 176 -91.34 4.15 47.03
CA GLU A 176 -91.77 5.54 46.85
C GLU A 176 -90.94 6.50 47.71
N GLU A 177 -90.64 6.15 48.97
CA GLU A 177 -89.78 6.93 49.87
C GLU A 177 -88.33 7.00 49.36
N SER A 178 -87.77 5.89 48.87
CA SER A 178 -86.40 5.85 48.32
C SER A 178 -86.24 6.70 47.05
N VAL A 179 -87.25 6.73 46.18
CA VAL A 179 -87.26 7.53 44.96
C VAL A 179 -87.41 9.03 45.28
N ALA A 180 -88.19 9.37 46.31
CA ALA A 180 -88.32 10.74 46.79
C ALA A 180 -86.98 11.25 47.37
N ALA A 181 -86.34 10.46 48.25
CA ALA A 181 -85.04 10.79 48.83
C ALA A 181 -83.93 10.93 47.77
N GLN A 182 -83.94 10.09 46.73
CA GLN A 182 -82.98 10.23 45.61
C GLN A 182 -83.21 11.51 44.79
N ARG A 183 -84.46 11.94 44.59
CA ARG A 183 -84.74 13.18 43.86
C ARG A 183 -84.29 14.42 44.63
N GLU A 184 -84.53 14.44 45.94
CA GLU A 184 -84.06 15.53 46.81
C GLU A 184 -82.52 15.59 46.82
N ALA A 185 -81.85 14.45 47.00
CA ALA A 185 -80.38 14.37 46.93
C ALA A 185 -79.81 14.80 45.56
N GLN A 186 -80.50 14.50 44.45
CA GLN A 186 -80.10 14.97 43.11
C GLN A 186 -80.27 16.48 42.94
N GLN A 187 -81.32 17.07 43.50
CA GLN A 187 -81.56 18.51 43.45
C GLN A 187 -80.52 19.28 44.27
N ASP A 188 -80.21 18.81 45.49
CA ASP A 188 -79.19 19.39 46.35
C ASP A 188 -77.79 19.30 45.72
N ALA A 189 -77.44 18.15 45.13
CA ALA A 189 -76.19 17.96 44.41
C ALA A 189 -76.08 18.90 43.19
N ALA A 190 -77.17 19.09 42.44
CA ALA A 190 -77.21 20.00 41.30
C ALA A 190 -77.07 21.47 41.73
N GLN A 191 -77.61 21.84 42.89
CA GLN A 191 -77.47 23.19 43.44
C GLN A 191 -76.05 23.45 43.95
N ALA A 192 -75.47 22.51 44.71
CA ALA A 192 -74.08 22.60 45.19
C ALA A 192 -73.08 22.69 44.03
N ALA A 193 -73.30 21.95 42.93
CA ALA A 193 -72.45 22.04 41.74
C ALA A 193 -72.52 23.42 41.06
N ARG A 194 -73.71 24.05 41.01
CA ARG A 194 -73.87 25.40 40.46
C ARG A 194 -73.17 26.45 41.30
N ASP A 195 -73.25 26.33 42.62
CA ASP A 195 -72.61 27.27 43.54
C ASP A 195 -71.07 27.15 43.49
N ALA A 196 -70.54 25.93 43.40
CA ALA A 196 -69.11 25.70 43.18
C ALA A 196 -68.61 26.30 41.85
N HIS A 197 -69.38 26.16 40.76
CA HIS A 197 -69.05 26.77 39.46
C HIS A 197 -69.06 28.30 39.50
N ARG A 198 -69.99 28.91 40.22
CA ARG A 198 -70.02 30.37 40.42
C ARG A 198 -68.80 30.84 41.21
N ALA A 199 -68.47 30.19 42.32
CA ALA A 199 -67.30 30.53 43.13
C ALA A 199 -65.98 30.42 42.33
N ALA A 200 -65.83 29.36 41.53
CA ALA A 200 -64.67 29.20 40.66
C ALA A 200 -64.57 30.31 39.60
N ARG A 201 -65.71 30.72 39.03
CA ARG A 201 -65.77 31.82 38.06
C ARG A 201 -65.38 33.17 38.68
N ASP A 202 -65.86 33.44 39.88
CA ASP A 202 -65.56 34.67 40.61
C ASP A 202 -64.08 34.74 41.00
N ALA A 203 -63.48 33.63 41.46
CA ALA A 203 -62.04 33.55 41.75
C ALA A 203 -61.15 33.80 40.51
N ILE A 204 -61.51 33.25 39.34
CA ILE A 204 -60.80 33.50 38.08
C ILE A 204 -60.92 34.96 37.66
N ARG A 205 -62.08 35.58 37.89
CA ARG A 205 -62.32 37.01 37.61
C ARG A 205 -61.47 37.90 38.50
N GLU A 206 -61.43 37.64 39.80
CA GLU A 206 -60.62 38.37 40.76
C GLU A 206 -59.12 38.24 40.45
N ALA A 207 -58.64 37.03 40.12
CA ALA A 207 -57.27 36.81 39.67
C ALA A 207 -56.94 37.62 38.39
N ARG A 208 -57.87 37.71 37.44
CA ARG A 208 -57.71 38.50 36.21
C ARG A 208 -57.66 40.00 36.48
N ASP A 209 -58.49 40.49 37.39
CA ASP A 209 -58.52 41.91 37.74
C ASP A 209 -57.27 42.30 38.57
N ALA A 210 -56.80 41.42 39.46
CA ALA A 210 -55.51 41.57 40.13
C ALA A 210 -54.33 41.58 39.14
N LEU A 211 -54.35 40.71 38.13
CA LEU A 211 -53.34 40.66 37.07
C LEU A 211 -53.34 41.95 36.21
N LYS A 212 -54.51 42.53 35.92
CA LYS A 212 -54.63 43.83 35.22
C LYS A 212 -54.16 45.01 36.05
N ALA A 213 -54.25 44.94 37.38
CA ALA A 213 -53.75 45.97 38.29
C ALA A 213 -52.20 45.97 38.37
N VAL A 214 -51.54 44.88 37.98
CA VAL A 214 -50.08 44.83 37.83
C VAL A 214 -49.68 45.55 36.55
N ASN A 215 -48.95 46.65 36.70
CA ASN A 215 -48.49 47.50 35.60
C ASN A 215 -47.59 46.69 34.62
N PRO A 216 -47.92 46.55 33.32
CA PRO A 216 -47.20 45.67 32.38
C PRO A 216 -45.86 46.23 31.87
N GLY A 217 -45.20 47.12 32.62
CA GLY A 217 -43.98 47.83 32.21
C GLY A 217 -42.71 47.48 32.97
N GLY A 218 -42.71 46.46 33.83
CA GLY A 218 -41.52 46.07 34.60
C GLY A 218 -40.53 45.28 33.76
N THR A 219 -39.28 45.76 33.65
CA THR A 219 -38.15 45.00 33.10
C THR A 219 -37.36 44.36 34.24
N ARG A 220 -36.91 43.11 34.07
CA ARG A 220 -35.93 42.47 34.97
C ARG A 220 -34.57 42.51 34.29
N THR A 221 -33.60 43.16 34.93
CA THR A 221 -32.20 43.12 34.50
C THR A 221 -31.65 41.71 34.75
N VAL A 222 -31.25 41.03 33.69
CA VAL A 222 -30.56 39.73 33.75
C VAL A 222 -29.19 39.90 33.10
N THR A 223 -28.12 39.61 33.83
CA THR A 223 -26.76 39.68 33.32
C THR A 223 -26.53 38.48 32.39
N ARG A 224 -26.37 38.72 31.09
CA ARG A 224 -26.10 37.67 30.11
C ARG A 224 -24.61 37.69 29.79
N ASN A 225 -23.87 36.69 30.29
CA ASN A 225 -22.47 36.51 29.92
C ASN A 225 -22.39 35.86 28.54
N ARG A 226 -21.80 36.56 27.56
CA ARG A 226 -21.50 36.02 26.23
C ARG A 226 -19.99 35.85 26.08
N VAL A 227 -19.54 34.61 25.96
CA VAL A 227 -18.14 34.31 25.64
C VAL A 227 -17.98 34.41 24.12
N VAL A 228 -17.09 35.28 23.65
CA VAL A 228 -16.76 35.39 22.22
C VAL A 228 -15.45 34.63 21.99
N HIS A 229 -15.54 33.51 21.28
CA HIS A 229 -14.40 32.71 20.87
C HIS A 229 -13.90 33.21 19.51
N TRP A 230 -12.85 34.05 19.51
CA TRP A 230 -12.16 34.41 18.27
C TRP A 230 -11.17 33.30 17.89
N GLY A 231 -10.65 32.52 18.85
CA GLY A 231 -9.61 31.52 18.61
C GLY A 231 -9.98 30.27 17.81
N ASP A 232 -11.25 30.03 17.45
CA ASP A 232 -11.70 28.79 16.81
C ASP A 232 -11.03 28.51 15.45
N PHE A 233 -10.55 29.56 14.76
CA PHE A 233 -9.80 29.40 13.50
C PHE A 233 -8.41 28.77 13.70
N LEU A 234 -7.84 28.80 14.90
CA LEU A 234 -6.49 28.29 15.18
C LEU A 234 -6.43 26.77 15.00
N THR A 235 -7.46 26.06 15.49
CA THR A 235 -7.55 24.60 15.34
C THR A 235 -7.75 24.18 13.89
N ASP A 236 -8.56 24.92 13.14
CA ASP A 236 -8.78 24.68 11.71
C ASP A 236 -7.50 24.93 10.91
N LEU A 237 -6.77 26.01 11.23
CA LEU A 237 -5.49 26.33 10.60
C LEU A 237 -4.43 25.28 10.92
N ALA A 238 -4.38 24.77 12.16
CA ALA A 238 -3.48 23.70 12.56
C ALA A 238 -3.76 22.41 11.79
N LEU A 239 -5.03 22.04 11.59
CA LEU A 239 -5.42 20.88 10.79
C LEU A 239 -5.01 21.03 9.32
N ILE A 240 -5.27 22.20 8.72
CA ILE A 240 -4.84 22.50 7.33
C ILE A 240 -3.31 22.40 7.22
N TRP A 241 -2.58 22.93 8.20
CA TRP A 241 -1.12 22.88 8.22
C TRP A 241 -0.57 21.45 8.30
N ILE A 242 -1.20 20.58 9.11
CA ILE A 242 -0.85 19.16 9.24
C ILE A 242 -1.09 18.43 7.90
N VAL A 243 -2.25 18.65 7.28
CA VAL A 243 -2.60 18.03 5.99
C VAL A 243 -1.64 18.49 4.89
N ALA A 244 -1.39 19.79 4.78
CA ALA A 244 -0.43 20.34 3.81
C ALA A 244 0.98 19.76 4.02
N SER A 245 1.43 19.66 5.28
CA SER A 245 2.71 19.05 5.63
C SER A 245 2.77 17.56 5.28
N ALA A 246 1.70 16.80 5.49
CA ALA A 246 1.62 15.39 5.10
C ALA A 246 1.72 15.21 3.57
N ILE A 247 1.02 16.04 2.79
CA ILE A 247 1.08 16.04 1.33
C ILE A 247 2.49 16.35 0.84
N ILE A 248 3.12 17.42 1.35
CA ILE A 248 4.49 17.81 1.00
C ILE A 248 5.45 16.65 1.27
N LYS A 249 5.34 16.01 2.44
CA LYS A 249 6.19 14.87 2.81
C LYS A 249 6.01 13.67 1.87
N MET A 250 4.79 13.36 1.47
CA MET A 250 4.48 12.24 0.58
C MET A 250 5.03 12.48 -0.83
N VAL A 251 4.84 13.69 -1.38
CA VAL A 251 5.32 14.08 -2.71
C VAL A 251 6.84 14.11 -2.77
N TYR A 252 7.51 14.72 -1.78
CA TYR A 252 8.97 14.83 -1.77
C TYR A 252 9.64 13.46 -1.64
N LYS A 253 9.10 12.57 -0.79
CA LYS A 253 9.61 11.21 -0.62
C LYS A 253 9.42 10.37 -1.89
N GLY A 254 8.26 10.49 -2.56
CA GLY A 254 8.01 9.81 -3.83
C GLY A 254 8.97 10.24 -4.94
N ARG A 255 9.27 11.55 -5.02
CA ARG A 255 10.17 12.11 -6.04
C ARG A 255 11.61 11.64 -5.88
N ILE A 256 12.15 11.70 -4.65
CA ILE A 256 13.51 11.23 -4.35
C ILE A 256 13.65 9.72 -4.59
N GLN A 257 12.63 8.92 -4.26
CA GLN A 257 12.67 7.48 -4.53
C GLN A 257 12.59 7.15 -6.02
N ALA A 258 11.86 7.93 -6.81
CA ALA A 258 11.78 7.76 -8.25
C ALA A 258 13.12 8.12 -8.93
N GLU A 259 13.76 9.21 -8.52
CA GLU A 259 15.07 9.64 -9.03
C GLU A 259 16.17 8.62 -8.73
N VAL A 260 16.23 8.10 -7.49
CA VAL A 260 17.22 7.08 -7.11
C VAL A 260 17.01 5.78 -7.89
N LYS A 261 15.75 5.33 -8.07
CA LYS A 261 15.45 4.14 -8.86
C LYS A 261 15.77 4.33 -10.34
N ALA A 262 15.50 5.52 -10.88
CA ALA A 262 15.83 5.85 -12.26
C ALA A 262 17.36 5.85 -12.48
N ALA A 263 18.12 6.47 -11.57
CA ALA A 263 19.58 6.48 -11.61
C ALA A 263 20.18 5.06 -11.51
N GLN A 264 19.66 4.23 -10.61
CA GLN A 264 20.09 2.82 -10.51
C GLN A 264 19.74 2.03 -11.76
N ALA A 265 18.53 2.22 -12.32
CA ALA A 265 18.14 1.56 -13.56
C ALA A 265 19.05 1.96 -14.73
N THR A 266 19.42 3.24 -14.86
CA THR A 266 20.34 3.70 -15.89
C THR A 266 21.74 3.13 -15.71
N GLU A 267 22.28 3.13 -14.48
CA GLU A 267 23.60 2.54 -14.20
C GLU A 267 23.64 1.04 -14.53
N THR A 268 22.59 0.29 -14.17
CA THR A 268 22.50 -1.14 -14.49
C THR A 268 22.38 -1.38 -15.99
N ALA A 269 21.58 -0.60 -16.71
CA ALA A 269 21.43 -0.70 -18.16
C ALA A 269 22.72 -0.36 -18.89
N GLU A 270 23.44 0.67 -18.47
CA GLU A 270 24.75 1.03 -19.01
C GLU A 270 25.77 -0.10 -18.77
N ALA A 271 25.84 -0.63 -17.54
CA ALA A 271 26.73 -1.74 -17.22
C ALA A 271 26.41 -3.01 -18.03
N GLU A 272 25.14 -3.33 -18.23
CA GLU A 272 24.71 -4.44 -19.09
C GLU A 272 25.06 -4.21 -20.56
N SER A 273 24.85 -2.99 -21.07
CA SER A 273 25.21 -2.64 -22.45
C SER A 273 26.70 -2.75 -22.71
N LEU A 274 27.54 -2.27 -21.78
CA LEU A 274 28.99 -2.39 -21.84
C LEU A 274 29.43 -3.85 -21.79
N LYS A 275 28.84 -4.67 -20.90
CA LYS A 275 29.10 -6.11 -20.87
C LYS A 275 28.77 -6.77 -22.21
N ARG A 276 27.63 -6.43 -22.82
CA ARG A 276 27.24 -6.95 -24.15
C ARG A 276 28.24 -6.51 -25.22
N GLN A 277 28.61 -5.23 -25.26
CA GLN A 277 29.61 -4.72 -26.20
C GLN A 277 30.98 -5.41 -26.03
N VAL A 278 31.44 -5.65 -24.80
CA VAL A 278 32.69 -6.39 -24.56
C VAL A 278 32.57 -7.83 -25.05
N VAL A 279 31.45 -8.50 -24.79
CA VAL A 279 31.23 -9.88 -25.26
C VAL A 279 31.15 -9.92 -26.79
N GLU A 280 30.46 -8.97 -27.41
CA GLU A 280 30.34 -8.84 -28.86
C GLU A 280 31.69 -8.51 -29.50
N ALA A 281 32.47 -7.58 -28.95
CA ALA A 281 33.82 -7.27 -29.41
C ALA A 281 34.76 -8.47 -29.25
N ARG A 282 34.63 -9.25 -28.16
CA ARG A 282 35.37 -10.51 -28.00
C ARG A 282 34.95 -11.55 -29.03
N MET A 283 33.66 -11.68 -29.31
CA MET A 283 33.16 -12.58 -30.37
C MET A 283 33.64 -12.16 -31.76
N ALA A 284 33.59 -10.88 -32.07
CA ALA A 284 34.11 -10.33 -33.33
C ALA A 284 35.64 -10.54 -33.44
N ALA A 285 36.39 -10.33 -32.35
CA ALA A 285 37.83 -10.61 -32.33
C ALA A 285 38.14 -12.10 -32.51
N MET A 286 37.33 -13.00 -31.94
CA MET A 286 37.43 -14.45 -32.19
C MET A 286 37.17 -14.80 -33.66
N GLN A 287 36.14 -14.19 -34.27
CA GLN A 287 35.83 -14.39 -35.69
C GLN A 287 36.93 -13.84 -36.61
N ALA A 288 37.60 -12.76 -36.22
CA ALA A 288 38.67 -12.13 -36.99
C ALA A 288 40.00 -12.89 -36.98
N GLN A 289 40.16 -13.89 -36.10
CA GLN A 289 41.44 -14.58 -35.90
C GLN A 289 41.78 -15.58 -37.02
N VAL A 290 40.80 -16.00 -37.84
CA VAL A 290 41.02 -16.84 -39.03
C VAL A 290 40.83 -15.99 -40.27
N GLU A 291 41.85 -15.91 -41.13
CA GLU A 291 41.75 -15.21 -42.42
C GLU A 291 40.60 -15.81 -43.25
N PRO A 292 39.53 -15.04 -43.57
CA PRO A 292 38.37 -15.56 -44.29
C PRO A 292 38.74 -16.22 -45.61
N HIS A 293 39.72 -15.64 -46.32
CA HIS A 293 40.21 -16.16 -47.60
C HIS A 293 40.95 -17.50 -47.44
N PHE A 294 41.74 -17.70 -46.37
CA PHE A 294 42.31 -19.02 -46.07
C PHE A 294 41.22 -20.07 -45.87
N LEU A 295 40.14 -19.74 -45.15
CA LEU A 295 39.05 -20.66 -44.90
C LEU A 295 38.31 -21.05 -46.19
N PHE A 296 37.95 -20.06 -47.02
CA PHE A 296 37.28 -20.33 -48.30
C PHE A 296 38.16 -21.17 -49.23
N ASN A 297 39.45 -20.86 -49.34
CA ASN A 297 40.38 -21.64 -50.16
C ASN A 297 40.57 -23.07 -49.65
N THR A 298 40.59 -23.25 -48.33
CA THR A 298 40.68 -24.57 -47.71
C THR A 298 39.43 -25.39 -48.03
N LEU A 299 38.24 -24.80 -47.90
CA LEU A 299 36.98 -25.48 -48.20
C LEU A 299 36.86 -25.83 -49.69
N ALA A 300 37.25 -24.93 -50.60
CA ALA A 300 37.27 -25.20 -52.03
C ALA A 300 38.26 -26.33 -52.39
N SER A 301 39.42 -26.38 -51.73
CA SER A 301 40.38 -27.47 -51.91
C SER A 301 39.83 -28.80 -51.40
N ILE A 302 39.11 -28.80 -50.27
CA ILE A 302 38.42 -30.00 -49.77
C ILE A 302 37.35 -30.46 -50.77
N ASP A 303 36.54 -29.54 -51.30
CA ASP A 303 35.48 -29.84 -52.28
C ASP A 303 36.06 -30.53 -53.52
N HIS A 304 37.16 -30.00 -54.06
CA HIS A 304 37.88 -30.62 -55.17
C HIS A 304 38.45 -32.00 -54.80
N LEU A 305 39.09 -32.12 -53.63
CA LEU A 305 39.68 -33.38 -53.17
C LEU A 305 38.63 -34.45 -52.88
N ILE A 306 37.39 -34.10 -52.55
CA ILE A 306 36.31 -35.10 -52.38
C ILE A 306 36.09 -35.87 -53.69
N GLU A 307 36.26 -35.22 -54.84
CA GLU A 307 36.13 -35.85 -56.15
C GLU A 307 37.41 -36.57 -56.58
N THR A 308 38.59 -36.01 -56.30
CA THR A 308 39.86 -36.53 -56.85
C THR A 308 40.63 -37.45 -55.90
N ASP A 309 40.60 -37.21 -54.59
CA ASP A 309 41.32 -37.98 -53.55
C ASP A 309 40.59 -37.89 -52.19
N PRO A 310 39.52 -38.70 -51.99
CA PRO A 310 38.71 -38.66 -50.77
C PRO A 310 39.51 -38.89 -49.47
N PRO A 311 40.52 -39.79 -49.43
CA PRO A 311 41.40 -39.91 -48.28
C PRO A 311 42.12 -38.61 -47.91
N ARG A 312 42.71 -37.89 -48.88
CA ARG A 312 43.36 -36.59 -48.62
C ARG A 312 42.35 -35.51 -48.22
N ALA A 313 41.14 -35.50 -48.81
CA ALA A 313 40.06 -34.60 -48.38
C ALA A 313 39.70 -34.80 -46.90
N SER A 314 39.55 -36.06 -46.46
CA SER A 314 39.24 -36.39 -45.07
C SER A 314 40.34 -35.93 -44.11
N GLN A 315 41.62 -36.07 -44.50
CA GLN A 315 42.75 -35.58 -43.71
C GLN A 315 42.74 -34.05 -43.60
N MET A 316 42.55 -33.35 -44.72
CA MET A 316 42.47 -31.89 -44.75
C MET A 316 41.31 -31.35 -43.90
N GLN A 317 40.14 -32.01 -43.96
CA GLN A 317 39.00 -31.67 -43.11
C GLN A 317 39.30 -31.89 -41.61
N LYS A 318 39.94 -33.01 -41.23
CA LYS A 318 40.34 -33.26 -39.83
C LYS A 318 41.33 -32.20 -39.33
N ASN A 319 42.28 -31.80 -40.17
CA ASN A 319 43.23 -30.75 -39.84
C ASN A 319 42.54 -29.39 -39.70
N LEU A 320 41.57 -29.06 -40.56
CA LEU A 320 40.76 -27.84 -40.41
C LEU A 320 39.98 -27.83 -39.10
N ILE A 321 39.33 -28.94 -38.72
CA ILE A 321 38.65 -29.07 -37.42
C ILE A 321 39.63 -28.90 -36.26
N ALA A 322 40.82 -29.52 -36.36
CA ALA A 322 41.86 -29.40 -35.34
C ALA A 322 42.36 -27.95 -35.20
N LEU A 323 42.59 -27.25 -36.32
CA LEU A 323 42.98 -25.85 -36.36
C LEU A 323 41.92 -24.95 -35.71
N LEU A 324 40.65 -25.09 -36.10
CA LEU A 324 39.55 -24.31 -35.53
C LEU A 324 39.41 -24.58 -34.02
N ARG A 325 39.53 -25.84 -33.59
CA ARG A 325 39.50 -26.21 -32.16
C ARG A 325 40.69 -25.62 -31.40
N ALA A 326 41.87 -25.63 -31.99
CA ALA A 326 43.08 -25.07 -31.38
C ALA A 326 43.04 -23.54 -31.33
N SER A 327 42.38 -22.88 -32.28
CA SER A 327 42.29 -21.41 -32.36
C SER A 327 41.19 -20.81 -31.49
N MET A 328 40.20 -21.61 -31.05
CA MET A 328 39.15 -21.13 -30.15
C MET A 328 39.70 -20.90 -28.73
N PRO A 329 39.40 -19.74 -28.10
CA PRO A 329 39.68 -19.52 -26.68
C PRO A 329 38.89 -20.53 -25.87
N THR A 330 39.57 -21.32 -25.02
CA THR A 330 38.81 -22.21 -24.13
C THR A 330 38.19 -21.35 -23.03
N MET A 331 36.89 -21.53 -22.73
CA MET A 331 36.19 -20.80 -21.66
C MET A 331 36.91 -20.86 -20.30
N ARG A 332 37.77 -21.87 -20.11
CA ARG A 332 38.59 -22.09 -18.93
C ARG A 332 39.79 -21.14 -18.81
N GLU A 333 40.24 -20.53 -19.91
CA GLU A 333 41.31 -19.52 -19.94
C GLU A 333 40.81 -18.11 -19.56
N ALA A 334 39.50 -17.83 -19.70
CA ALA A 334 38.90 -16.53 -19.43
C ALA A 334 38.26 -16.42 -18.03
N ALA A 335 37.91 -17.54 -17.41
CA ALA A 335 37.41 -17.61 -16.05
C ALA A 335 38.59 -17.90 -15.10
N GLY A 336 39.20 -16.84 -14.56
CA GLY A 336 40.40 -16.83 -13.72
C GLY A 336 40.33 -17.63 -12.41
N ASN A 337 40.07 -18.93 -12.52
CA ASN A 337 39.99 -19.88 -11.42
C ASN A 337 41.16 -20.87 -11.57
N GLY A 338 42.34 -20.50 -11.07
CA GLY A 338 43.35 -21.46 -10.62
C GLY A 338 44.64 -21.62 -11.45
N SER A 339 44.73 -21.11 -12.67
CA SER A 339 46.03 -20.94 -13.36
C SER A 339 45.87 -19.85 -14.42
N GLY A 340 46.72 -18.80 -14.36
CA GLY A 340 46.72 -17.75 -15.37
C GLY A 340 46.82 -18.39 -16.76
N GLY A 341 45.92 -18.02 -17.67
CA GLY A 341 45.74 -18.65 -18.98
C GLY A 341 47.08 -19.11 -19.57
N VAL A 342 47.19 -20.41 -19.82
CA VAL A 342 48.46 -21.09 -20.08
C VAL A 342 49.06 -20.53 -21.37
N ARG A 343 50.00 -19.58 -21.21
CA ARG A 343 50.77 -18.97 -22.30
C ARG A 343 51.98 -19.87 -22.57
N ASP A 344 51.75 -21.11 -22.96
CA ASP A 344 52.83 -22.06 -23.22
C ASP A 344 53.15 -22.20 -24.73
N LEU A 345 54.38 -22.63 -25.02
CA LEU A 345 54.85 -22.89 -26.37
C LEU A 345 54.04 -24.01 -27.04
N GLY A 346 53.58 -24.99 -26.26
CA GLY A 346 52.78 -26.13 -26.71
C GLY A 346 51.48 -25.70 -27.37
N ARG A 347 50.81 -24.69 -26.82
CA ARG A 347 49.57 -24.13 -27.37
C ARG A 347 49.77 -23.52 -28.75
N GLU A 348 50.84 -22.76 -28.94
CA GLU A 348 51.20 -22.24 -30.26
C GLU A 348 51.45 -23.40 -31.25
N LEU A 349 52.14 -24.46 -30.81
CA LEU A 349 52.38 -25.64 -31.65
C LEU A 349 51.10 -26.41 -32.00
N GLN A 350 50.11 -26.46 -31.10
CA GLN A 350 48.81 -27.09 -31.37
C GLN A 350 48.03 -26.37 -32.46
N VAL A 351 48.23 -25.05 -32.62
CA VAL A 351 47.62 -24.26 -33.70
C VAL A 351 48.41 -24.45 -35.00
N ILE A 352 49.74 -24.33 -34.94
CA ILE A 352 50.56 -24.30 -36.16
C ILE A 352 50.71 -25.68 -36.83
N ARG A 353 50.67 -26.79 -36.08
CA ARG A 353 50.74 -28.15 -36.64
C ARG A 353 49.64 -28.41 -37.68
N PRO A 354 48.33 -28.33 -37.33
CA PRO A 354 47.27 -28.54 -38.32
C PRO A 354 47.28 -27.48 -39.41
N TYR A 355 47.68 -26.24 -39.12
CA TYR A 355 47.83 -25.19 -40.13
C TYR A 355 48.85 -25.57 -41.22
N LEU A 356 50.04 -26.05 -40.82
CA LEU A 356 51.08 -26.48 -41.75
C LEU A 356 50.66 -27.72 -42.55
N GLU A 357 49.93 -28.66 -41.95
CA GLU A 357 49.41 -29.82 -42.68
C GLU A 357 48.38 -29.43 -43.75
N ILE A 358 47.50 -28.46 -43.48
CA ILE A 358 46.56 -27.94 -44.49
C ILE A 358 47.33 -27.32 -45.67
N LEU A 359 48.37 -26.53 -45.37
CA LEU A 359 49.17 -25.88 -46.40
C LEU A 359 50.03 -26.86 -47.19
N LYS A 360 50.50 -27.93 -46.56
CA LYS A 360 51.21 -29.02 -47.23
C LYS A 360 50.30 -29.75 -48.22
N VAL A 361 49.02 -29.92 -47.91
CA VAL A 361 48.06 -30.45 -48.88
C VAL A 361 47.87 -29.47 -50.04
N ARG A 362 47.68 -28.17 -49.76
CA ARG A 362 47.44 -27.14 -50.79
C ARG A 362 48.63 -26.87 -51.71
N MET A 363 49.86 -26.96 -51.18
CA MET A 363 51.10 -26.76 -51.93
C MET A 363 51.71 -28.07 -52.43
N GLU A 364 51.10 -29.21 -52.10
CA GLU A 364 51.54 -30.56 -52.47
C GLU A 364 53.03 -30.80 -52.15
N GLU A 365 53.81 -31.31 -53.10
CA GLU A 365 55.23 -31.61 -52.92
C GLU A 365 56.11 -30.37 -52.80
N ARG A 366 55.58 -29.17 -53.08
CA ARG A 366 56.34 -27.91 -53.06
C ARG A 366 56.63 -27.42 -51.63
N LEU A 367 55.90 -27.89 -50.62
CA LEU A 367 56.10 -27.47 -49.23
C LEU A 367 56.59 -28.63 -48.37
N SER A 368 57.79 -28.48 -47.82
CA SER A 368 58.30 -29.34 -46.75
C SER A 368 58.32 -28.57 -45.43
N THR A 369 57.89 -29.22 -44.36
CA THR A 369 57.79 -28.61 -43.02
C THR A 369 58.50 -29.47 -41.99
N GLU A 370 59.15 -28.82 -41.02
CA GLU A 370 59.83 -29.47 -39.91
C GLU A 370 59.58 -28.70 -38.62
N ILE A 371 59.20 -29.41 -37.56
CA ILE A 371 59.00 -28.83 -36.22
C ILE A 371 59.98 -29.52 -35.28
N ASP A 372 61.07 -28.85 -34.98
CA ASP A 372 62.13 -29.26 -34.06
C ASP A 372 61.96 -28.54 -32.71
N VAL A 373 60.99 -29.01 -31.92
CA VAL A 373 60.75 -28.51 -30.56
C VAL A 373 60.82 -29.67 -29.57
N PRO A 374 61.82 -29.69 -28.68
CA PRO A 374 61.90 -30.67 -27.60
C PRO A 374 60.64 -30.68 -26.73
N GLU A 375 60.16 -31.87 -26.34
CA GLU A 375 58.94 -32.01 -25.53
C GLU A 375 58.98 -31.20 -24.22
N GLY A 376 60.14 -31.17 -23.57
CA GLY A 376 60.35 -30.41 -22.33
C GLY A 376 60.24 -28.88 -22.48
N LEU A 377 60.26 -28.33 -23.71
CA LEU A 377 60.09 -26.91 -23.96
C LEU A 377 58.64 -26.53 -24.29
N GLN A 378 57.73 -27.50 -24.47
CA GLN A 378 56.33 -27.20 -24.79
C GLN A 378 55.62 -26.49 -23.63
N SER A 379 56.01 -26.74 -22.38
CA SER A 379 55.48 -26.05 -21.20
C SER A 379 56.14 -24.70 -20.92
N ALA A 380 57.07 -24.22 -21.76
CA ALA A 380 57.75 -22.96 -21.53
C ALA A 380 56.82 -21.77 -21.80
N GLU A 381 56.91 -20.72 -20.97
CA GLU A 381 56.11 -19.49 -21.18
C GLU A 381 56.49 -18.82 -22.52
N PHE A 382 55.53 -18.67 -23.42
CA PHE A 382 55.70 -18.03 -24.71
C PHE A 382 54.45 -17.22 -25.12
N PRO A 383 54.60 -16.02 -25.71
CA PRO A 383 53.44 -15.17 -26.00
C PRO A 383 52.58 -15.77 -27.12
N PRO A 384 51.24 -15.71 -27.00
CA PRO A 384 50.36 -16.33 -27.98
C PRO A 384 50.40 -15.59 -29.32
N MET A 385 50.06 -16.23 -30.42
CA MET A 385 50.03 -15.72 -31.79
C MET A 385 51.38 -15.28 -32.37
N MET A 386 52.49 -15.58 -31.71
CA MET A 386 53.81 -15.17 -32.19
C MET A 386 54.34 -16.11 -33.27
N ILE A 387 54.30 -17.43 -33.04
CA ILE A 387 54.77 -18.39 -34.07
C ILE A 387 53.83 -18.33 -35.26
N GLN A 388 52.50 -18.25 -35.03
CA GLN A 388 51.53 -18.14 -36.11
C GLN A 388 51.85 -16.96 -37.03
N THR A 389 52.10 -15.75 -36.48
CA THR A 389 52.42 -14.57 -37.29
C THR A 389 53.71 -14.78 -38.10
N LEU A 390 54.73 -15.41 -37.52
CA LEU A 390 55.99 -15.69 -38.24
C LEU A 390 55.81 -16.72 -39.35
N VAL A 391 55.07 -17.80 -39.09
CA VAL A 391 54.78 -18.86 -40.06
C VAL A 391 53.93 -18.32 -41.21
N GLU A 392 52.90 -17.52 -40.92
CA GLU A 392 52.09 -16.87 -41.96
C GLU A 392 52.93 -15.98 -42.86
N ASN A 393 53.82 -15.17 -42.27
CA ASN A 393 54.72 -14.30 -43.04
C ASN A 393 55.67 -15.11 -43.92
N ALA A 394 56.28 -16.17 -43.38
CA ALA A 394 57.19 -17.05 -44.10
C ALA A 394 56.51 -17.70 -45.33
N ILE A 395 55.25 -18.11 -45.18
CA ILE A 395 54.52 -18.77 -46.25
C ILE A 395 54.02 -17.75 -47.28
N LYS A 396 53.28 -16.73 -46.86
CA LYS A 396 52.66 -15.73 -47.77
C LYS A 396 53.69 -14.93 -48.55
N HIS A 397 54.80 -14.53 -47.90
CA HIS A 397 55.79 -13.67 -48.52
C HIS A 397 57.05 -14.41 -49.01
N GLY A 398 57.37 -15.55 -48.41
CA GLY A 398 58.58 -16.32 -48.75
C GLY A 398 58.31 -17.44 -49.75
N LEU A 399 57.41 -18.36 -49.38
CA LEU A 399 57.25 -19.66 -50.06
C LEU A 399 56.18 -19.68 -51.16
N GLU A 400 55.01 -19.04 -50.95
CA GLU A 400 53.95 -18.97 -51.96
C GLU A 400 54.41 -18.30 -53.28
N PRO A 401 55.17 -17.19 -53.26
CA PRO A 401 55.68 -16.56 -54.49
C PRO A 401 56.77 -17.37 -55.20
N LYS A 402 57.38 -18.35 -54.53
CA LYS A 402 58.47 -19.16 -55.10
C LYS A 402 57.88 -20.39 -55.82
N ALA A 403 58.02 -20.45 -57.14
CA ALA A 403 57.46 -21.51 -57.98
C ALA A 403 57.90 -22.93 -57.55
N GLU A 404 59.17 -23.09 -57.19
CA GLU A 404 59.73 -24.37 -56.70
C GLU A 404 59.24 -24.75 -55.30
N GLY A 405 58.63 -23.81 -54.57
CA GLY A 405 58.29 -23.95 -53.16
C GLY A 405 59.51 -23.89 -52.26
N GLY A 406 59.48 -24.62 -51.15
CA GLY A 406 60.61 -24.68 -50.23
C GLY A 406 60.34 -25.41 -48.92
N HIS A 407 61.15 -25.04 -47.94
CA HIS A 407 61.22 -25.66 -46.63
C HIS A 407 60.93 -24.63 -45.55
N LEU A 408 60.11 -25.01 -44.57
CA LEU A 408 59.84 -24.23 -43.38
C LEU A 408 60.23 -25.04 -42.14
N ARG A 409 61.12 -24.50 -41.34
CA ARG A 409 61.55 -25.10 -40.06
C ARG A 409 61.15 -24.21 -38.90
N VAL A 410 60.43 -24.79 -37.94
CA VAL A 410 60.17 -24.18 -36.63
C VAL A 410 61.05 -24.88 -35.61
N LYS A 411 61.94 -24.14 -34.96
CA LYS A 411 62.87 -24.67 -33.94
C LYS A 411 62.74 -23.92 -32.63
N ALA A 412 62.83 -24.62 -31.51
CA ALA A 412 62.95 -23.99 -30.19
C ALA A 412 64.12 -24.59 -29.39
N GLU A 413 64.89 -23.71 -28.76
CA GLU A 413 66.04 -24.09 -27.94
C GLU A 413 66.25 -23.12 -26.78
N VAL A 414 66.97 -23.56 -25.74
CA VAL A 414 67.36 -22.70 -24.63
C VAL A 414 68.82 -22.30 -24.80
N VAL A 415 69.07 -21.00 -24.96
CA VAL A 415 70.40 -20.44 -25.16
C VAL A 415 70.65 -19.39 -24.07
N HIS A 416 71.70 -19.58 -23.27
CA HIS A 416 72.06 -18.67 -22.17
C HIS A 416 70.89 -18.35 -21.20
N GLY A 417 70.07 -19.35 -20.88
CA GLY A 417 68.92 -19.20 -19.97
C GLY A 417 67.73 -18.43 -20.57
N LYS A 418 67.71 -18.23 -21.89
CA LYS A 418 66.58 -17.67 -22.63
C LYS A 418 66.01 -18.69 -23.60
N LEU A 419 64.70 -18.68 -23.77
CA LEU A 419 64.02 -19.46 -24.80
C LEU A 419 64.16 -18.72 -26.13
N ALA A 420 64.80 -19.36 -27.11
CA ALA A 420 64.90 -18.90 -28.48
C ALA A 420 63.99 -19.76 -29.36
N VAL A 421 63.01 -19.13 -30.00
CA VAL A 421 62.11 -19.77 -30.97
C VAL A 421 62.38 -19.14 -32.32
N SER A 422 62.77 -19.96 -33.30
CA SER A 422 63.10 -19.52 -34.65
C SER A 422 62.18 -20.15 -35.68
N VAL A 423 61.74 -19.34 -36.64
CA VAL A 423 61.06 -19.79 -37.86
C VAL A 423 61.97 -19.46 -39.04
N ALA A 424 62.41 -20.50 -39.75
CA ALA A 424 63.31 -20.40 -40.89
C ALA A 424 62.59 -20.89 -42.16
N ASP A 425 62.62 -20.08 -43.21
CA ASP A 425 62.09 -20.43 -44.53
C ASP A 425 63.19 -20.44 -45.59
N THR A 426 62.98 -21.19 -46.69
CA THR A 426 63.86 -21.16 -47.88
C THR A 426 63.25 -20.41 -49.06
N GLY A 427 62.40 -19.42 -48.77
CA GLY A 427 61.72 -18.58 -49.76
C GLY A 427 62.64 -17.57 -50.46
N LEU A 428 62.05 -16.54 -51.07
CA LEU A 428 62.78 -15.50 -51.80
C LEU A 428 63.69 -14.62 -50.92
N GLY A 429 63.47 -14.63 -49.60
CA GLY A 429 64.22 -13.86 -48.61
C GLY A 429 63.73 -12.43 -48.42
N PHE A 430 64.17 -11.82 -47.32
CA PHE A 430 63.76 -10.47 -46.90
C PHE A 430 64.17 -9.41 -47.94
N GLY A 431 63.20 -8.62 -48.43
CA GLY A 431 63.44 -7.48 -49.34
C GLY A 431 63.64 -7.82 -50.83
N LYS A 432 63.56 -9.09 -51.23
CA LYS A 432 63.66 -9.51 -52.66
C LYS A 432 62.33 -9.82 -53.33
N ALA A 433 61.24 -9.95 -52.57
CA ALA A 433 59.89 -10.11 -53.13
C ALA A 433 59.33 -8.76 -53.61
N ALA A 434 58.70 -8.74 -54.80
CA ALA A 434 58.09 -7.54 -55.39
C ALA A 434 56.97 -6.93 -54.51
N THR A 435 56.45 -7.70 -53.56
CA THR A 435 55.58 -7.27 -52.47
C THR A 435 56.39 -7.25 -51.18
N ALA A 436 57.22 -6.22 -50.98
CA ALA A 436 57.75 -5.93 -49.67
C ALA A 436 56.54 -5.71 -48.73
N GLY A 437 56.17 -6.74 -47.97
CA GLY A 437 55.12 -6.63 -46.95
C GLY A 437 55.40 -5.40 -46.11
N THR A 438 54.35 -4.73 -45.64
CA THR A 438 54.39 -3.37 -45.05
C THR A 438 55.28 -3.24 -43.79
N GLY A 439 55.99 -4.29 -43.36
CA GLY A 439 56.78 -4.33 -42.13
C GLY A 439 55.93 -4.36 -40.86
N VAL A 440 54.61 -4.19 -40.99
CA VAL A 440 53.64 -4.05 -39.89
C VAL A 440 53.63 -5.29 -39.00
N GLY A 441 53.70 -6.50 -39.57
CA GLY A 441 53.70 -7.74 -38.79
C GLY A 441 54.89 -7.85 -37.82
N LEU A 442 56.11 -7.57 -38.30
CA LEU A 442 57.32 -7.62 -37.47
C LEU A 442 57.40 -6.43 -36.50
N ALA A 443 56.89 -5.25 -36.89
CA ALA A 443 56.77 -4.09 -36.01
C ALA A 443 55.82 -4.39 -34.84
N ASN A 444 54.67 -5.00 -35.11
CA ASN A 444 53.69 -5.41 -34.10
C ASN A 444 54.26 -6.46 -33.14
N ILE A 445 55.02 -7.44 -33.65
CA ILE A 445 55.72 -8.41 -32.80
C ILE A 445 56.69 -7.70 -31.86
N ARG A 446 57.49 -6.76 -32.39
CA ARG A 446 58.48 -6.01 -31.59
C ARG A 446 57.81 -5.18 -30.50
N GLU A 447 56.76 -4.43 -30.84
CA GLU A 447 56.00 -3.62 -29.88
C GLU A 447 55.37 -4.49 -28.80
N ARG A 448 54.78 -5.63 -29.18
CA ARG A 448 54.17 -6.57 -28.24
C ARG A 448 55.17 -7.24 -27.31
N LEU A 449 56.35 -7.61 -27.82
CA LEU A 449 57.45 -8.12 -26.98
C LEU A 449 57.93 -7.05 -25.99
N GLN A 450 58.05 -5.80 -26.45
CA GLN A 450 58.41 -4.67 -25.59
C GLN A 450 57.38 -4.42 -24.48
N MET A 451 56.09 -4.53 -24.78
CA MET A 451 55.03 -4.38 -23.76
C MET A 451 55.02 -5.52 -22.73
N LEU A 452 55.28 -6.76 -23.15
CA LEU A 452 55.18 -7.93 -22.27
C LEU A 452 56.45 -8.19 -21.45
N TYR A 453 57.63 -7.97 -22.02
CA TYR A 453 58.91 -8.33 -21.39
C TYR A 453 59.91 -7.17 -21.29
N GLY A 454 59.57 -5.99 -21.84
CA GLY A 454 60.50 -4.87 -21.93
C GLY A 454 61.77 -5.25 -22.67
N ALA A 455 62.92 -4.77 -22.18
CA ALA A 455 64.24 -5.07 -22.76
C ALA A 455 64.70 -6.54 -22.60
N LYS A 456 63.92 -7.42 -21.97
CA LYS A 456 64.29 -8.82 -21.73
C LYS A 456 63.96 -9.74 -22.91
N ALA A 457 63.15 -9.28 -23.86
CA ALA A 457 62.84 -9.99 -25.09
C ALA A 457 63.34 -9.24 -26.32
N SER A 458 63.61 -9.99 -27.39
CA SER A 458 64.07 -9.43 -28.67
C SER A 458 63.57 -10.25 -29.84
N VAL A 459 63.46 -9.60 -30.99
CA VAL A 459 63.24 -10.25 -32.29
C VAL A 459 64.41 -9.91 -33.21
N ALA A 460 65.02 -10.94 -33.78
CA ALA A 460 66.09 -10.82 -34.76
C ALA A 460 65.64 -11.41 -36.09
N VAL A 461 66.03 -10.76 -37.19
CA VAL A 461 65.77 -11.22 -38.56
C VAL A 461 67.11 -11.34 -39.26
N THR A 462 67.41 -12.53 -39.79
CA THR A 462 68.63 -12.81 -40.53
C THR A 462 68.29 -13.47 -41.86
N ALA A 463 69.17 -13.36 -42.85
CA ALA A 463 69.02 -14.11 -44.09
C ALA A 463 69.26 -15.60 -43.83
N ASN A 464 68.51 -16.46 -44.52
CA ASN A 464 68.78 -17.89 -44.55
C ASN A 464 69.66 -18.23 -45.77
N GLU A 465 70.53 -19.22 -45.64
CA GLU A 465 71.40 -19.70 -46.72
C GLU A 465 70.88 -21.05 -47.25
N PRO A 466 70.87 -21.29 -48.58
CA PRO A 466 71.29 -20.38 -49.66
C PRO A 466 70.27 -19.27 -49.99
N SER A 467 69.04 -19.37 -49.49
CA SER A 467 67.97 -18.37 -49.70
C SER A 467 66.93 -18.44 -48.57
N GLY A 468 66.24 -17.33 -48.31
CA GLY A 468 65.11 -17.26 -47.39
C GLY A 468 65.37 -16.36 -46.17
N THR A 469 64.56 -16.52 -45.13
CA THR A 469 64.63 -15.70 -43.90
C THR A 469 64.61 -16.57 -42.67
N ILE A 470 65.37 -16.17 -41.64
CA ILE A 470 65.27 -16.73 -40.29
C ILE A 470 64.81 -15.61 -39.37
N VAL A 471 63.69 -15.82 -38.69
CA VAL A 471 63.21 -14.90 -37.65
C VAL A 471 63.28 -15.61 -36.31
N THR A 472 64.03 -15.03 -35.38
CA THR A 472 64.25 -15.58 -34.04
C THR A 472 63.66 -14.65 -32.99
N ILE A 473 62.74 -15.17 -32.19
CA ILE A 473 62.20 -14.53 -31.00
C ILE A 473 62.94 -15.09 -29.79
N THR A 474 63.49 -14.21 -28.96
CA THR A 474 64.15 -14.58 -27.71
C THR A 474 63.36 -14.01 -26.54
N VAL A 475 62.95 -14.86 -25.61
CA VAL A 475 62.24 -14.49 -24.37
C VAL A 475 62.91 -15.12 -23.15
N PRO A 476 62.71 -14.57 -21.93
CA PRO A 476 63.19 -15.22 -20.71
C PRO A 476 62.59 -16.61 -20.55
N TYR A 477 63.42 -17.62 -20.29
CA TYR A 477 62.92 -18.98 -20.08
C TYR A 477 62.28 -19.10 -18.69
N LYS A 478 61.02 -19.53 -18.67
CA LYS A 478 60.30 -19.93 -17.45
C LYS A 478 59.53 -21.21 -17.75
N PRO A 479 59.81 -22.32 -17.05
CA PRO A 479 58.91 -23.46 -17.11
C PRO A 479 57.58 -23.04 -16.46
N VAL A 480 56.45 -23.35 -17.09
CA VAL A 480 55.16 -23.29 -16.41
C VAL A 480 55.21 -24.38 -15.33
N GLU A 481 55.27 -24.00 -14.06
CA GLU A 481 55.11 -24.95 -12.95
C GLU A 481 53.72 -25.59 -13.10
N GLU A 482 53.69 -26.89 -13.44
CA GLU A 482 52.53 -27.72 -13.14
C GLU A 482 52.30 -27.57 -11.63
N GLY A 483 51.17 -26.98 -11.26
CA GLY A 483 50.84 -26.71 -9.87
C GLY A 483 51.12 -27.94 -9.03
N ALA A 484 52.05 -27.79 -8.09
CA ALA A 484 52.24 -28.74 -7.01
C ALA A 484 50.91 -28.85 -6.27
N ALA A 485 50.12 -29.87 -6.63
CA ALA A 485 49.00 -30.34 -5.85
C ALA A 485 49.59 -30.99 -4.60
N ALA A 486 49.72 -30.20 -3.53
CA ALA A 486 49.88 -30.66 -2.17
C ALA A 486 48.51 -30.65 -1.48
#